data_AF-A0A956EIR1-F1
#
_entry.id   AF-A0A956EIR1-F1
#
_cell.length_a   1.000
_cell.length_b   1.000
_cell.length_c   1.000
_cell.angle_alpha   90.00
_cell.angle_beta   90.00
_cell.angle_gamma   90.00
#
_symmetry.space_group_name_H-M   'P 1'
#
loop_
_entity.id
_entity.type
_entity.pdbx_description
1 polymer ?
#
loop_
_entity_poly.entity_id
_entity_poly.type
_entity_poly.pdbx_seq_one_letter_code
_entity_poly.pdbx_strand_id
1 'polypeptide(L)'
;LGEMPFINAAFELARRGDGSGEGEGAERGAAPPEPGLAEVVDLFRRRPPASAPPLVQVPPDRSQDTPATPRLAGRLALFYAICREARGRYERAHGGVLRPGAIAALLGYACRYARVEGDLAPDLYQLVIAGRGFADDNYAQELWEVATTYPWQAEAPEIPALDLSLRDLTARTRNIHLRPRLLRRRRRLMQVVQPRPRERRPGEWAERFSDGICSYPPEDLAIEGFGDQLRRRSASLIAAGQTSTLRFTSSLADGIDVRETIRRWHERTIYVRLDRATRAKAGSVVVIFDDEPLALADLDDDAEPRFPWQMTWQGEGDDEGDMALYATDPFARIVGPGIGRAHYGGFLLSRPAGAMFGVWQDPYFTDARTKAEVLLLAALDHARERIVVYVAARPPRRQLRQIAARMDRKILHVPIGQLAPATIDRLRVFHVLSGPEVRDEAPRYLR
;
A
#
# COMPACT_ATOMS: atom_id res chain seq x y z
N LEU A 1 -41.73 40.45 -9.94
CA LEU A 1 -40.25 40.48 -9.93
C LEU A 1 -39.75 39.04 -9.84
N GLY A 2 -39.32 38.34 -10.88
CA GLY A 2 -39.26 38.64 -12.32
C GLY A 2 -39.64 37.37 -13.09
N GLU A 3 -40.34 37.59 -14.20
CA GLU A 3 -40.84 36.57 -15.12
C GLU A 3 -39.68 35.82 -15.77
N MET A 4 -39.77 34.48 -15.88
CA MET A 4 -38.78 33.63 -16.55
C MET A 4 -38.95 33.77 -18.08
N PRO A 5 -38.02 34.41 -18.80
CA PRO A 5 -38.21 34.77 -20.21
C PRO A 5 -38.22 33.58 -21.18
N PHE A 6 -37.83 32.39 -20.72
CA PHE A 6 -37.79 31.17 -21.54
C PHE A 6 -39.18 30.58 -21.80
N ILE A 7 -40.12 30.71 -20.86
CA ILE A 7 -41.47 30.12 -20.97
C ILE A 7 -42.34 30.96 -21.93
N ASN A 8 -42.19 32.28 -21.93
CA ASN A 8 -42.88 33.17 -22.87
C ASN A 8 -42.38 33.01 -24.32
N ALA A 9 -41.09 32.73 -24.51
CA ALA A 9 -40.50 32.55 -25.85
C ALA A 9 -41.04 31.29 -26.56
N ALA A 10 -41.26 30.20 -25.82
CA ALA A 10 -41.86 28.98 -26.37
C ALA A 10 -43.35 29.17 -26.72
N PHE A 11 -44.07 29.99 -25.94
CA PHE A 11 -45.48 30.28 -26.18
C PHE A 11 -45.71 31.19 -27.40
N GLU A 12 -44.81 32.14 -27.65
CA GLU A 12 -44.84 33.02 -28.83
C GLU A 12 -44.42 32.33 -30.14
N LEU A 13 -43.52 31.34 -30.08
CA LEU A 13 -43.06 30.58 -31.25
C LEU A 13 -44.14 29.63 -31.79
N ALA A 14 -44.96 29.05 -30.91
CA ALA A 14 -46.11 28.23 -31.30
C ALA A 14 -47.23 29.05 -31.99
N ARG A 15 -47.21 30.38 -31.85
CA ARG A 15 -48.22 31.28 -32.42
C ARG A 15 -47.85 31.81 -33.82
N ARG A 16 -46.59 31.65 -34.27
CA ARG A 16 -46.07 32.26 -35.51
C ARG A 16 -45.77 31.28 -36.65
N GLY A 17 -46.07 29.99 -36.49
CA GLY A 17 -45.71 28.93 -37.44
C GLY A 17 -46.83 28.46 -38.37
N ASP A 18 -47.54 29.37 -39.03
CA ASP A 18 -48.39 29.07 -40.19
C ASP A 18 -48.02 30.06 -41.32
N GLY A 19 -47.32 29.60 -42.35
CA GLY A 19 -46.93 30.44 -43.50
C GLY A 19 -45.79 29.90 -44.38
N SER A 20 -46.13 28.98 -45.28
CA SER A 20 -45.73 28.85 -46.72
C SER A 20 -44.39 29.36 -47.30
N GLY A 21 -43.80 28.55 -48.20
CA GLY A 21 -43.12 28.97 -49.46
C GLY A 21 -41.64 28.58 -49.57
N GLU A 22 -41.25 27.57 -50.39
CA GLU A 22 -40.69 27.69 -51.78
C GLU A 22 -39.28 28.34 -51.84
N GLY A 23 -38.21 27.86 -52.50
CA GLY A 23 -37.91 26.79 -53.45
C GLY A 23 -36.43 26.91 -53.92
N GLU A 24 -35.93 25.90 -54.68
CA GLU A 24 -34.76 25.89 -55.61
C GLU A 24 -33.33 26.21 -55.06
N GLY A 25 -32.18 25.64 -55.49
CA GLY A 25 -31.76 24.72 -56.55
C GLY A 25 -30.22 24.79 -56.72
N ALA A 26 -29.59 23.71 -57.24
CA ALA A 26 -28.25 23.62 -57.88
C ALA A 26 -26.98 23.90 -57.04
N GLU A 27 -25.75 23.46 -57.35
CA GLU A 27 -25.12 22.32 -58.04
C GLU A 27 -23.60 22.47 -57.75
N ARG A 28 -22.88 21.34 -57.64
CA ARG A 28 -21.45 21.10 -58.00
C ARG A 28 -20.29 21.85 -57.31
N GLY A 29 -19.21 21.08 -57.06
CA GLY A 29 -17.84 21.56 -57.32
C GLY A 29 -16.80 21.22 -56.26
N ALA A 30 -15.98 20.19 -56.53
CA ALA A 30 -14.81 19.80 -55.75
C ALA A 30 -13.57 20.67 -56.04
N ALA A 31 -12.73 20.89 -55.02
CA ALA A 31 -11.26 20.69 -54.98
C ALA A 31 -10.52 21.68 -54.02
N PRO A 32 -9.33 21.32 -53.49
CA PRO A 32 -8.72 21.84 -52.26
C PRO A 32 -7.46 22.73 -52.56
N PRO A 33 -6.50 22.95 -51.62
CA PRO A 33 -6.54 23.63 -50.32
C PRO A 33 -5.46 24.75 -50.18
N GLU A 34 -5.32 25.29 -48.95
CA GLU A 34 -4.16 26.02 -48.37
C GLU A 34 -4.04 27.55 -48.69
N PRO A 35 -3.27 28.34 -47.90
CA PRO A 35 -3.07 28.37 -46.45
C PRO A 35 -3.22 29.79 -45.85
N GLY A 36 -3.47 29.84 -44.53
CA GLY A 36 -3.01 30.90 -43.62
C GLY A 36 -3.27 32.37 -43.96
N LEU A 37 -4.35 32.94 -43.42
CA LEU A 37 -4.39 34.35 -43.01
C LEU A 37 -5.05 34.43 -41.63
N ALA A 38 -4.34 35.07 -40.71
CA ALA A 38 -4.76 35.29 -39.34
C ALA A 38 -6.09 36.05 -39.31
N GLU A 39 -7.15 35.42 -38.80
CA GLU A 39 -8.39 36.12 -38.53
C GLU A 39 -8.38 36.65 -37.09
N VAL A 40 -8.39 37.98 -37.03
CA VAL A 40 -8.49 38.82 -35.86
C VAL A 40 -9.71 38.40 -35.03
N VAL A 41 -9.49 37.95 -33.79
CA VAL A 41 -10.57 37.67 -32.85
C VAL A 41 -11.14 38.99 -32.35
N ASP A 42 -12.24 39.42 -32.98
CA ASP A 42 -13.06 40.53 -32.50
C ASP A 42 -13.85 40.08 -31.25
N LEU A 43 -13.34 40.42 -30.08
CA LEU A 43 -13.82 39.97 -28.75
C LEU A 43 -15.18 40.57 -28.33
N PHE A 44 -15.82 41.44 -29.13
CA PHE A 44 -17.01 42.18 -28.71
C PHE A 44 -18.30 41.88 -29.50
N ARG A 45 -18.27 41.03 -30.54
CA ARG A 45 -19.52 40.51 -31.14
C ARG A 45 -19.99 39.24 -30.42
N ARG A 46 -20.94 39.41 -29.49
CA ARG A 46 -21.74 38.29 -28.95
C ARG A 46 -22.50 37.63 -30.10
N ARG A 47 -22.02 36.47 -30.55
CA ARG A 47 -22.78 35.56 -31.41
C ARG A 47 -24.04 35.15 -30.62
N PRO A 48 -25.27 35.33 -31.13
CA PRO A 48 -26.43 34.74 -30.47
C PRO A 48 -26.20 33.22 -30.40
N PRO A 49 -26.62 32.53 -29.31
CA PRO A 49 -26.50 31.09 -29.26
C PRO A 49 -27.22 30.53 -30.48
N ALA A 50 -26.48 29.83 -31.33
CA ALA A 50 -27.07 29.10 -32.44
C ALA A 50 -28.18 28.24 -31.83
N SER A 51 -29.43 28.54 -32.19
CA SER A 51 -30.55 27.63 -32.01
C SER A 51 -30.26 26.45 -32.92
N ALA A 52 -29.37 25.56 -32.47
CA ALA A 52 -29.21 24.27 -33.09
C ALA A 52 -30.60 23.61 -32.97
N PRO A 53 -31.26 23.25 -34.07
CA PRO A 53 -32.40 22.36 -33.98
C PRO A 53 -31.96 21.13 -33.18
N PRO A 54 -32.84 20.50 -32.38
CA PRO A 54 -32.48 19.27 -31.68
C PRO A 54 -31.84 18.33 -32.70
N LEU A 55 -30.60 17.92 -32.43
CA LEU A 55 -29.86 17.01 -33.29
C LEU A 55 -30.72 15.75 -33.46
N VAL A 56 -31.46 15.66 -34.56
CA VAL A 56 -32.04 14.41 -35.00
C VAL A 56 -30.85 13.55 -35.34
N GLN A 57 -30.46 12.69 -34.40
CA GLN A 57 -29.42 11.72 -34.64
C GLN A 57 -29.89 10.87 -35.84
N VAL A 58 -29.07 10.82 -36.89
CA VAL A 58 -29.32 9.99 -38.05
C VAL A 58 -29.07 8.53 -37.62
N PRO A 59 -29.96 7.57 -37.90
CA PRO A 59 -29.70 6.17 -37.61
C PRO A 59 -28.40 5.74 -38.29
N PRO A 60 -27.50 5.01 -37.62
CA PRO A 60 -26.30 4.49 -38.27
C PRO A 60 -26.69 3.57 -39.44
N ASP A 61 -25.95 3.67 -40.54
CA ASP A 61 -26.14 2.83 -41.72
C ASP A 61 -26.10 1.34 -41.32
N ARG A 62 -27.11 0.56 -41.72
CA ARG A 62 -27.33 -0.83 -41.27
C ARG A 62 -26.24 -1.83 -41.72
N SER A 63 -25.15 -1.34 -42.31
CA SER A 63 -24.03 -2.13 -42.84
C SER A 63 -22.86 -2.32 -41.88
N GLN A 64 -22.91 -1.75 -40.66
CA GLN A 64 -21.88 -1.99 -39.63
C GLN A 64 -22.42 -2.85 -38.49
N ASP A 65 -21.95 -4.11 -38.47
CA ASP A 65 -21.98 -5.10 -37.39
C ASP A 65 -22.80 -4.68 -36.16
N THR A 66 -24.13 -4.86 -36.24
CA THR A 66 -24.95 -4.86 -35.05
C THR A 66 -24.57 -6.13 -34.28
N PRO A 67 -24.00 -6.06 -33.06
CA PRO A 67 -23.79 -7.26 -32.28
C PRO A 67 -25.16 -7.91 -32.09
N ALA A 68 -25.26 -9.17 -32.53
CA ALA A 68 -26.50 -9.94 -32.54
C ALA A 68 -27.34 -9.63 -31.31
N THR A 69 -28.55 -9.12 -31.51
CA THR A 69 -29.52 -8.88 -30.45
C THR A 69 -29.54 -10.15 -29.60
N PRO A 70 -29.13 -10.10 -28.32
CA PRO A 70 -29.09 -11.32 -27.54
C PRO A 70 -30.51 -11.89 -27.54
N ARG A 71 -30.65 -13.14 -27.98
CA ARG A 71 -31.89 -13.90 -27.76
C ARG A 71 -32.07 -13.99 -26.24
N LEU A 72 -32.76 -13.00 -25.69
CA LEU A 72 -32.88 -12.80 -24.26
C LEU A 72 -33.86 -13.84 -23.74
N ALA A 73 -33.31 -14.94 -23.24
CA ALA A 73 -34.04 -15.90 -22.42
C ALA A 73 -34.35 -15.27 -21.05
N GLY A 74 -35.27 -14.30 -21.02
CA GLY A 74 -35.85 -13.72 -19.82
C GLY A 74 -35.17 -12.45 -19.26
N ARG A 75 -35.90 -11.78 -18.35
CA ARG A 75 -35.54 -10.48 -17.75
C ARG A 75 -34.23 -10.48 -16.96
N LEU A 76 -33.86 -11.61 -16.34
CA LEU A 76 -32.58 -11.74 -15.63
C LEU A 76 -31.37 -11.78 -16.56
N ALA A 77 -31.51 -12.41 -17.74
CA ALA A 77 -30.45 -12.41 -18.75
C ALA A 77 -30.19 -10.98 -19.27
N LEU A 78 -31.25 -10.16 -19.37
CA LEU A 78 -31.16 -8.74 -19.74
C LEU A 78 -30.38 -7.95 -18.69
N PHE A 79 -30.73 -8.10 -17.42
CA PHE A 79 -30.00 -7.41 -16.33
C PHE A 79 -28.53 -7.82 -16.27
N TYR A 80 -28.24 -9.09 -16.48
CA TYR A 80 -26.85 -9.56 -16.56
C TYR A 80 -26.10 -8.92 -17.74
N ALA A 81 -26.71 -8.84 -18.93
CA ALA A 81 -26.11 -8.21 -20.10
C ALA A 81 -25.81 -6.72 -19.85
N ILE A 82 -26.78 -6.00 -19.29
CA ILE A 82 -26.65 -4.58 -18.91
C ILE A 82 -25.50 -4.39 -17.91
N CYS A 83 -25.45 -5.17 -16.82
CA CYS A 83 -24.36 -5.06 -15.84
C CYS A 83 -22.99 -5.41 -16.45
N ARG A 84 -22.93 -6.38 -17.37
CA ARG A 84 -21.68 -6.76 -18.04
C ARG A 84 -21.18 -5.66 -18.96
N GLU A 85 -22.07 -5.01 -19.71
CA GLU A 85 -21.71 -3.87 -20.55
C GLU A 85 -21.27 -2.65 -19.72
N ALA A 86 -22.01 -2.33 -18.67
CA ALA A 86 -21.66 -1.25 -17.73
C ALA A 86 -20.27 -1.46 -17.12
N ARG A 87 -19.91 -2.71 -16.77
CA ARG A 87 -18.55 -3.06 -16.30
C ARG A 87 -17.50 -2.70 -17.35
N GLY A 88 -17.73 -3.05 -18.62
CA GLY A 88 -16.79 -2.75 -19.70
C GLY A 88 -16.64 -1.24 -19.95
N ARG A 89 -17.69 -0.43 -19.75
CA ARG A 89 -17.59 1.03 -19.81
C ARG A 89 -16.83 1.60 -18.60
N TYR A 90 -17.17 1.14 -17.40
CA TYR A 90 -16.50 1.54 -16.16
C TYR A 90 -14.99 1.24 -16.16
N GLU A 91 -14.59 0.05 -16.60
CA GLU A 91 -13.19 -0.35 -16.70
C GLU A 91 -12.40 0.54 -17.69
N ARG A 92 -13.01 0.91 -18.82
CA ARG A 92 -12.40 1.80 -19.83
C ARG A 92 -12.33 3.26 -19.37
N ALA A 93 -13.39 3.78 -18.76
CA ALA A 93 -13.51 5.19 -18.39
C ALA A 93 -12.74 5.51 -17.10
N HIS A 94 -12.78 4.61 -16.12
CA HIS A 94 -12.24 4.86 -14.78
C HIS A 94 -11.01 4.01 -14.44
N GLY A 95 -10.65 3.02 -15.26
CA GLY A 95 -9.50 2.14 -15.01
C GLY A 95 -9.65 1.24 -13.78
N GLY A 96 -10.84 1.20 -13.17
CA GLY A 96 -11.16 0.38 -12.02
C GLY A 96 -11.63 -1.00 -12.47
N VAL A 97 -11.13 -2.07 -11.83
CA VAL A 97 -11.55 -3.45 -12.11
C VAL A 97 -12.58 -3.87 -11.07
N LEU A 98 -13.76 -4.31 -11.51
CA LEU A 98 -14.75 -4.89 -10.60
C LEU A 98 -14.29 -6.26 -10.11
N ARG A 99 -14.54 -6.56 -8.83
CA ARG A 99 -14.18 -7.86 -8.25
C ARG A 99 -14.85 -9.01 -9.03
N PRO A 100 -14.15 -10.15 -9.23
CA PRO A 100 -14.78 -11.34 -9.78
C PRO A 100 -16.02 -11.73 -8.96
N GLY A 101 -17.14 -12.01 -9.65
CA GLY A 101 -18.42 -12.34 -8.99
C GLY A 101 -19.24 -11.16 -8.48
N ALA A 102 -18.74 -9.90 -8.55
CA ALA A 102 -19.49 -8.72 -8.09
C ALA A 102 -20.85 -8.57 -8.79
N ILE A 103 -20.91 -8.84 -10.09
CA ILE A 103 -22.16 -8.78 -10.87
C ILE A 103 -23.19 -9.80 -10.34
N ALA A 104 -22.76 -11.02 -10.02
CA ALA A 104 -23.66 -12.05 -9.49
C ALA A 104 -24.18 -11.66 -8.09
N ALA A 105 -23.31 -11.11 -7.24
CA ALA A 105 -23.69 -10.63 -5.91
C ALA A 105 -24.67 -9.43 -5.98
N LEU A 106 -24.40 -8.49 -6.89
CA LEU A 106 -25.27 -7.34 -7.20
C LEU A 106 -26.65 -7.82 -7.64
N LEU A 107 -26.74 -8.71 -8.64
CA LEU A 107 -28.02 -9.21 -9.14
C LEU A 107 -28.76 -10.01 -8.07
N GLY A 108 -28.05 -10.82 -7.29
CA GLY A 108 -28.64 -11.55 -6.16
C GLY A 108 -29.21 -10.61 -5.10
N TYR A 109 -28.53 -9.50 -4.82
CA TYR A 109 -29.06 -8.46 -3.92
C TYR A 109 -30.26 -7.75 -4.54
N ALA A 110 -30.20 -7.32 -5.80
CA ALA A 110 -31.30 -6.66 -6.48
C ALA A 110 -32.56 -7.54 -6.48
N CYS A 111 -32.43 -8.85 -6.71
CA CYS A 111 -33.56 -9.79 -6.67
C CYS A 111 -34.14 -9.93 -5.25
N ARG A 112 -33.29 -9.98 -4.22
CA ARG A 112 -33.76 -9.98 -2.82
C ARG A 112 -34.45 -8.66 -2.47
N TYR A 113 -33.94 -7.54 -2.98
CA TYR A 113 -34.52 -6.22 -2.74
C TYR A 113 -35.92 -6.12 -3.38
N ALA A 114 -36.06 -6.52 -4.64
CA ALA A 114 -37.36 -6.62 -5.32
C ALA A 114 -38.36 -7.46 -4.52
N ARG A 115 -37.93 -8.64 -4.04
CA ARG A 115 -38.78 -9.54 -3.26
C ARG A 115 -39.27 -8.93 -1.95
N VAL A 116 -38.46 -8.10 -1.30
CA VAL A 116 -38.84 -7.38 -0.08
C VAL A 116 -39.87 -6.29 -0.36
N GLU A 117 -39.78 -5.61 -1.51
CA GLU A 117 -40.78 -4.63 -1.96
C GLU A 117 -42.05 -5.28 -2.56
N GLY A 118 -42.10 -6.61 -2.63
CA GLY A 118 -43.24 -7.36 -3.18
C GLY A 118 -43.21 -7.53 -4.70
N ASP A 119 -42.11 -7.14 -5.36
CA ASP A 119 -41.94 -7.24 -6.80
C ASP A 119 -41.36 -8.60 -7.21
N LEU A 120 -41.79 -9.09 -8.39
CA LEU A 120 -41.32 -10.36 -8.95
C LEU A 120 -39.89 -10.26 -9.50
N ALA A 121 -39.45 -9.07 -9.92
CA ALA A 121 -38.14 -8.85 -10.52
C ALA A 121 -37.64 -7.43 -10.23
N PRO A 122 -36.31 -7.20 -10.22
CA PRO A 122 -35.74 -5.89 -9.99
C PRO A 122 -36.28 -4.81 -10.93
N ASP A 123 -36.54 -3.63 -10.39
CA ASP A 123 -36.72 -2.41 -11.18
C ASP A 123 -35.37 -1.73 -11.47
N LEU A 124 -35.39 -0.69 -12.31
CA LEU A 124 -34.19 0.07 -12.66
C LEU A 124 -33.56 0.73 -11.42
N TYR A 125 -34.38 1.22 -10.51
CA TYR A 125 -33.93 1.90 -9.29
C TYR A 125 -33.11 0.95 -8.40
N GLN A 126 -33.66 -0.23 -8.10
CA GLN A 126 -33.06 -1.29 -7.31
C GLN A 126 -31.76 -1.79 -7.97
N LEU A 127 -31.72 -1.86 -9.30
CA LEU A 127 -30.52 -2.25 -10.05
C LEU A 127 -29.38 -1.22 -9.92
N VAL A 128 -29.69 0.08 -10.05
CA VAL A 128 -28.72 1.17 -9.90
C VAL A 128 -28.24 1.30 -8.44
N ILE A 129 -29.13 1.17 -7.46
CA ILE A 129 -28.77 1.15 -6.03
C ILE A 129 -27.88 -0.04 -5.70
N ALA A 130 -28.16 -1.23 -6.26
CA ALA A 130 -27.29 -2.39 -6.11
C ALA A 130 -25.90 -2.12 -6.72
N GLY A 131 -25.85 -1.52 -7.92
CA GLY A 131 -24.60 -1.09 -8.56
C GLY A 131 -23.78 -0.17 -7.66
N ARG A 132 -24.44 0.83 -7.09
CA ARG A 132 -23.83 1.78 -6.16
C ARG A 132 -23.26 1.12 -4.91
N GLY A 133 -24.00 0.18 -4.31
CA GLY A 133 -23.59 -0.49 -3.06
C GLY A 133 -22.46 -1.49 -3.23
N PHE A 134 -22.40 -2.20 -4.35
CA PHE A 134 -21.40 -3.25 -4.60
C PHE A 134 -20.13 -2.76 -5.28
N ALA A 135 -20.18 -1.63 -5.98
CA ALA A 135 -19.04 -1.02 -6.64
C ALA A 135 -18.79 0.39 -6.08
N ASP A 136 -19.27 1.43 -6.77
CA ASP A 136 -19.19 2.82 -6.37
C ASP A 136 -20.20 3.67 -7.17
N ASP A 137 -20.24 4.99 -6.89
CA ASP A 137 -21.12 5.93 -7.61
C ASP A 137 -20.75 6.07 -9.10
N ASN A 138 -19.51 5.79 -9.50
CA ASN A 138 -19.07 5.85 -10.90
C ASN A 138 -19.66 4.68 -11.71
N TYR A 139 -19.57 3.45 -11.18
CA TYR A 139 -20.18 2.28 -11.80
C TYR A 139 -21.71 2.39 -11.83
N ALA A 140 -22.32 2.94 -10.78
CA ALA A 140 -23.76 3.18 -10.75
C ALA A 140 -24.23 4.14 -11.86
N GLN A 141 -23.42 5.17 -12.17
CA GLN A 141 -23.70 6.07 -13.29
C GLN A 141 -23.61 5.34 -14.63
N GLU A 142 -22.52 4.63 -14.89
CA GLU A 142 -22.35 3.85 -16.13
C GLU A 142 -23.48 2.82 -16.31
N LEU A 143 -23.91 2.18 -15.22
CA LEU A 143 -25.03 1.25 -15.22
C LEU A 143 -26.36 1.92 -15.56
N TRP A 144 -26.62 3.10 -15.01
CA TRP A 144 -27.80 3.90 -15.34
C TRP A 144 -27.78 4.35 -16.79
N GLU A 145 -26.65 4.83 -17.31
CA GLU A 145 -26.49 5.24 -18.70
C GLU A 145 -26.75 4.08 -19.67
N VAL A 146 -26.16 2.90 -19.43
CA VAL A 146 -26.42 1.71 -20.26
C VAL A 146 -27.88 1.28 -20.18
N ALA A 147 -28.47 1.23 -18.99
CA ALA A 147 -29.83 0.75 -18.80
C ALA A 147 -30.91 1.69 -19.35
N THR A 148 -30.59 2.97 -19.52
CA THR A 148 -31.48 3.99 -20.11
C THR A 148 -31.18 4.27 -21.59
N THR A 149 -30.17 3.60 -22.14
CA THR A 149 -29.88 3.67 -23.57
C THR A 149 -30.92 2.84 -24.32
N TYR A 150 -31.87 3.51 -24.97
CA TYR A 150 -32.83 2.85 -25.84
C TYR A 150 -32.22 2.61 -27.23
N PRO A 151 -32.33 1.39 -27.79
CA PRO A 151 -31.96 1.16 -29.18
C PRO A 151 -32.89 1.91 -30.13
N TRP A 152 -32.42 2.12 -31.36
CA TRP A 152 -33.22 2.70 -32.43
C TRP A 152 -34.50 1.89 -32.65
N GLN A 153 -35.65 2.59 -32.66
CA GLN A 153 -36.94 1.98 -32.87
C GLN A 153 -37.13 1.65 -34.36
N ALA A 154 -37.63 0.45 -34.66
CA ALA A 154 -38.06 0.10 -36.01
C ALA A 154 -39.47 0.65 -36.26
N GLU A 155 -39.76 1.04 -37.51
CA GLU A 155 -41.11 1.50 -37.92
C GLU A 155 -42.19 0.45 -37.66
N ALA A 156 -41.85 -0.83 -37.74
CA ALA A 156 -42.69 -1.96 -37.35
C ALA A 156 -42.00 -2.74 -36.21
N PRO A 157 -42.28 -2.43 -34.93
CA PRO A 157 -41.66 -3.11 -33.82
C PRO A 157 -42.23 -4.53 -33.66
N GLU A 158 -41.38 -5.49 -33.30
CA GLU A 158 -41.79 -6.88 -33.00
C GLU A 158 -42.61 -6.98 -31.71
N ILE A 159 -42.59 -5.93 -30.88
CA ILE A 159 -43.31 -5.82 -29.61
C ILE A 159 -44.29 -4.64 -29.66
N PRO A 160 -45.43 -4.69 -28.93
CA PRO A 160 -46.37 -3.59 -28.89
C PRO A 160 -45.72 -2.28 -28.47
N ALA A 161 -45.98 -1.21 -29.23
CA ALA A 161 -45.53 0.13 -28.87
C ALA A 161 -46.23 0.57 -27.58
N LEU A 162 -45.46 1.16 -26.67
CA LEU A 162 -45.97 1.74 -25.44
C LEU A 162 -46.05 3.26 -25.62
N ASP A 163 -47.27 3.79 -25.68
CA ASP A 163 -47.49 5.23 -25.73
C ASP A 163 -47.36 5.82 -24.32
N LEU A 164 -46.28 6.55 -24.10
CA LEU A 164 -46.01 7.21 -22.82
C LEU A 164 -46.59 8.62 -22.82
N SER A 165 -47.48 8.93 -21.88
CA SER A 165 -47.93 10.30 -21.63
C SER A 165 -47.04 10.98 -20.59
N LEU A 166 -47.04 12.32 -20.55
CA LEU A 166 -46.30 13.08 -19.54
C LEU A 166 -46.72 12.74 -18.10
N ARG A 167 -47.97 12.29 -17.90
CA ARG A 167 -48.46 11.88 -16.58
C ARG A 167 -47.78 10.59 -16.10
N ASP A 168 -47.48 9.68 -17.02
CA ASP A 168 -46.83 8.39 -16.72
C ASP A 168 -45.39 8.59 -16.22
N LEU A 169 -44.72 9.67 -16.61
CA LEU A 169 -43.39 10.03 -16.13
C LEU A 169 -43.38 10.48 -14.65
N THR A 170 -44.51 10.94 -14.13
CA THR A 170 -44.62 11.57 -12.78
C THR A 170 -45.29 10.68 -11.73
N ALA A 171 -45.94 9.59 -12.14
CA ALA A 171 -46.80 8.79 -11.26
C ALA A 171 -46.04 8.01 -10.18
N ARG A 172 -44.76 7.66 -10.40
CA ARG A 172 -43.92 6.88 -9.46
C ARG A 172 -42.41 7.18 -9.60
N THR A 173 -41.99 8.40 -9.29
CA THR A 173 -40.57 8.79 -9.38
C THR A 173 -39.82 8.47 -8.08
N ARG A 174 -38.66 7.82 -8.19
CA ARG A 174 -37.69 7.67 -7.10
C ARG A 174 -36.39 8.39 -7.46
N ASN A 175 -35.88 9.20 -6.55
CA ASN A 175 -34.68 10.02 -6.80
C ASN A 175 -33.41 9.30 -6.33
N ILE A 176 -32.40 9.22 -7.19
CA ILE A 176 -31.06 8.71 -6.86
C ILE A 176 -30.06 9.87 -7.00
N HIS A 177 -29.27 10.09 -5.95
CA HIS A 177 -28.16 11.05 -5.99
C HIS A 177 -26.84 10.30 -6.20
N LEU A 178 -26.26 10.43 -7.39
CA LEU A 178 -24.94 9.91 -7.73
C LEU A 178 -23.89 11.02 -7.61
N ARG A 179 -22.76 10.74 -6.94
CA ARG A 179 -21.62 11.65 -6.83
C ARG A 179 -20.39 11.01 -7.47
N PRO A 180 -20.34 10.95 -8.82
CA PRO A 180 -19.22 10.35 -9.52
C PRO A 180 -17.92 11.08 -9.19
N ARG A 181 -16.87 10.31 -8.90
CA ARG A 181 -15.52 10.84 -8.67
C ARG A 181 -14.85 11.03 -10.01
N LEU A 182 -14.78 12.28 -10.46
CA LEU A 182 -13.90 12.70 -11.55
C LEU A 182 -12.46 12.38 -11.15
N LEU A 183 -11.84 11.41 -11.82
CA LEU A 183 -10.41 11.14 -11.69
C LEU A 183 -9.65 12.34 -12.28
N ARG A 184 -9.42 13.38 -11.47
CA ARG A 184 -8.39 14.37 -11.77
C ARG A 184 -7.06 13.62 -11.77
N ARG A 185 -6.52 13.33 -12.95
CA ARG A 185 -5.09 12.95 -13.10
C ARG A 185 -4.28 14.09 -12.50
N ARG A 186 -3.90 13.98 -11.23
CA ARG A 186 -2.89 14.87 -10.65
C ARG A 186 -1.63 14.68 -11.48
N ARG A 187 -1.22 15.70 -12.24
CA ARG A 187 0.18 15.83 -12.65
C ARG A 187 0.94 15.92 -11.34
N ARG A 188 1.61 14.83 -10.93
CA ARG A 188 2.54 14.89 -9.81
C ARG A 188 3.57 15.96 -10.19
N LEU A 189 3.71 17.00 -9.38
CA LEU A 189 4.90 17.84 -9.45
C LEU A 189 6.06 16.89 -9.22
N MET A 190 6.84 16.59 -10.26
CA MET A 190 8.04 15.79 -10.11
C MET A 190 8.97 16.59 -9.21
N GLN A 191 9.17 16.11 -7.99
CA GLN A 191 10.21 16.65 -7.12
C GLN A 191 11.52 16.47 -7.89
N VAL A 192 12.21 17.57 -8.20
CA VAL A 192 13.48 17.51 -8.93
C VAL A 192 14.48 16.79 -8.03
N VAL A 193 14.63 15.48 -8.24
CA VAL A 193 15.65 14.67 -7.57
C VAL A 193 16.99 15.10 -8.15
N GLN A 194 17.70 15.96 -7.42
CA GLN A 194 19.06 16.31 -7.80
C GLN A 194 19.90 15.03 -7.86
N PRO A 195 20.66 14.81 -8.95
CA PRO A 195 21.48 13.62 -9.09
C PRO A 195 22.53 13.58 -7.98
N ARG A 196 22.84 12.37 -7.49
CA ARG A 196 23.89 12.20 -6.49
C ARG A 196 25.23 12.70 -7.07
N PRO A 197 26.01 13.52 -6.32
CA PRO A 197 27.33 13.94 -6.77
C PRO A 197 28.21 12.72 -7.08
N ARG A 198 29.00 12.81 -8.14
CA ARG A 198 29.97 11.79 -8.53
C ARG A 198 31.38 12.33 -8.32
N GLU A 199 32.29 11.42 -8.03
CA GLU A 199 33.71 11.70 -7.93
C GLU A 199 34.23 12.27 -9.26
N ARG A 200 35.11 13.27 -9.21
CA ARG A 200 35.67 13.87 -10.44
C ARG A 200 36.85 13.06 -10.95
N ARG A 201 37.62 12.44 -10.06
CA ARG A 201 38.78 11.60 -10.34
C ARG A 201 38.76 10.37 -9.43
N PRO A 202 38.99 9.15 -9.94
CA PRO A 202 39.04 7.95 -9.10
C PRO A 202 40.01 8.13 -7.93
N GLY A 203 39.52 8.04 -6.69
CA GLY A 203 40.31 8.13 -5.46
C GLY A 203 40.31 9.49 -4.75
N GLU A 204 39.77 10.56 -5.34
CA GLU A 204 39.58 11.88 -4.71
C GLU A 204 38.85 11.80 -3.37
N TRP A 205 37.84 10.93 -3.26
CA TRP A 205 37.09 10.77 -2.02
C TRP A 205 37.85 9.99 -0.95
N ALA A 206 38.76 9.10 -1.35
CA ALA A 206 39.63 8.33 -0.46
C ALA A 206 40.69 9.23 0.19
N GLU A 207 41.25 10.18 -0.57
CA GLU A 207 42.25 11.14 -0.08
C GLU A 207 41.75 12.00 1.08
N ARG A 208 40.43 12.20 1.19
CA ARG A 208 39.81 12.99 2.28
C ARG A 208 39.46 12.15 3.50
N PHE A 209 39.65 10.85 3.45
CA PHE A 209 39.39 9.98 4.59
C PHE A 209 40.58 10.07 5.56
N SER A 210 40.35 10.68 6.73
CA SER A 210 41.32 10.77 7.82
C SER A 210 41.26 9.53 8.72
N ASP A 211 42.21 9.40 9.66
CA ASP A 211 42.28 8.26 10.59
C ASP A 211 41.12 8.20 11.61
N GLY A 212 40.30 9.26 11.69
CA GLY A 212 39.12 9.29 12.55
C GLY A 212 37.99 8.41 12.00
N ILE A 213 37.20 7.81 12.89
CA ILE A 213 36.03 7.02 12.52
C ILE A 213 34.86 7.40 13.41
N CYS A 214 33.76 7.84 12.82
CA CYS A 214 32.49 8.03 13.54
C CYS A 214 31.29 7.50 12.74
N SER A 215 30.20 7.24 13.45
CA SER A 215 28.95 6.78 12.88
C SER A 215 28.10 7.92 12.33
N TYR A 216 27.12 7.58 11.49
CA TYR A 216 26.14 8.51 10.97
C TYR A 216 24.87 8.53 11.86
N PRO A 217 24.59 9.64 12.59
CA PRO A 217 23.57 9.63 13.65
C PRO A 217 22.15 9.19 13.23
N PRO A 218 21.65 9.51 12.03
CA PRO A 218 20.34 9.01 11.60
C PRO A 218 20.24 7.50 11.46
N GLU A 219 21.36 6.83 11.16
CA GLU A 219 21.43 5.36 11.12
C GLU A 219 21.51 4.77 12.52
N ASP A 220 22.26 5.40 13.42
CA ASP A 220 22.36 5.01 14.83
C ASP A 220 20.97 5.05 15.50
N LEU A 221 20.22 6.15 15.31
CA LEU A 221 18.84 6.27 15.79
C LEU A 221 17.91 5.21 15.19
N ALA A 222 18.11 4.83 13.93
CA ALA A 222 17.31 3.80 13.29
C ALA A 222 17.61 2.40 13.86
N ILE A 223 18.89 2.10 14.13
CA ILE A 223 19.35 0.85 14.74
C ILE A 223 18.86 0.77 16.18
N GLU A 224 18.97 1.85 16.96
CA GLU A 224 18.50 1.91 18.34
C GLU A 224 16.97 1.78 18.43
N GLY A 225 16.24 2.52 17.58
CA GLY A 225 14.79 2.40 17.49
C GLY A 225 14.33 0.99 17.11
N PHE A 226 15.09 0.30 16.25
CA PHE A 226 14.87 -1.10 15.93
C PHE A 226 15.17 -2.03 17.12
N GLY A 227 16.27 -1.79 17.84
CA GLY A 227 16.59 -2.49 19.09
C GLY A 227 15.45 -2.38 20.10
N ASP A 228 14.88 -1.19 20.28
CA ASP A 228 13.75 -0.95 21.18
C ASP A 228 12.46 -1.62 20.72
N GLN A 229 12.23 -1.67 19.40
CA GLN A 229 11.12 -2.46 18.85
C GLN A 229 11.29 -3.94 19.18
N LEU A 230 12.50 -4.50 19.04
CA LEU A 230 12.79 -5.90 19.36
C LEU A 230 12.65 -6.18 20.86
N ARG A 231 13.11 -5.28 21.74
CA ARG A 231 12.92 -5.39 23.19
C ARG A 231 11.44 -5.41 23.57
N ARG A 232 10.63 -4.50 23.01
CA ARG A 232 9.17 -4.45 23.23
C ARG A 232 8.47 -5.71 22.72
N ARG A 233 8.77 -6.14 21.50
CA ARG A 233 8.23 -7.39 20.93
C ARG A 233 8.59 -8.60 21.80
N SER A 234 9.81 -8.64 22.29
CA SER A 234 10.30 -9.70 23.17
C SER A 234 9.53 -9.73 24.49
N ALA A 235 9.35 -8.58 25.13
CA ALA A 235 8.53 -8.45 26.34
C ALA A 235 7.11 -8.98 26.12
N SER A 236 6.48 -8.66 24.98
CA SER A 236 5.15 -9.20 24.63
C SER A 236 5.16 -10.72 24.43
N LEU A 237 6.18 -11.29 23.80
CA LEU A 237 6.31 -12.75 23.62
C LEU A 237 6.49 -13.48 24.95
N ILE A 238 7.25 -12.89 25.88
CA ILE A 238 7.44 -13.44 27.21
C ILE A 238 6.13 -13.42 28.00
N ALA A 239 5.41 -12.30 27.95
CA ALA A 239 4.10 -12.16 28.61
C ALA A 239 3.09 -13.19 28.08
N ALA A 240 3.01 -13.35 26.76
CA ALA A 240 2.13 -14.35 26.12
C ALA A 240 2.49 -15.79 26.47
N GLY A 241 3.77 -16.07 26.76
CA GLY A 241 4.21 -17.40 27.23
C GLY A 241 3.85 -17.70 28.68
N GLN A 242 3.44 -16.70 29.48
CA GLN A 242 3.05 -16.84 30.89
C GLN A 242 1.55 -16.69 31.12
N THR A 243 0.78 -16.92 30.07
CA THR A 243 -0.67 -17.00 30.13
C THR A 243 -1.12 -18.28 30.85
N SER A 244 -1.97 -18.14 31.86
CA SER A 244 -2.69 -19.26 32.48
C SER A 244 -4.16 -19.20 32.11
N THR A 245 -4.77 -20.35 31.83
CA THR A 245 -6.20 -20.44 31.55
C THR A 245 -6.93 -20.92 32.81
N LEU A 246 -7.95 -20.17 33.23
CA LEU A 246 -8.74 -20.44 34.43
C LEU A 246 -10.22 -20.57 34.08
N ARG A 247 -10.98 -21.27 34.92
CA ARG A 247 -12.44 -21.31 34.82
C ARG A 247 -13.02 -19.94 35.17
N PHE A 248 -13.96 -19.46 34.36
CA PHE A 248 -14.72 -18.24 34.67
C PHE A 248 -15.53 -18.46 35.95
N THR A 249 -15.34 -17.55 36.91
CA THR A 249 -16.10 -17.52 38.16
C THR A 249 -16.82 -16.19 38.29
N SER A 250 -16.10 -15.10 38.51
CA SER A 250 -16.65 -13.75 38.73
C SER A 250 -15.96 -12.64 37.94
N SER A 251 -14.80 -12.92 37.32
CA SER A 251 -14.01 -11.94 36.57
C SER A 251 -13.63 -12.49 35.20
N LEU A 252 -13.63 -11.61 34.20
CA LEU A 252 -13.13 -11.91 32.86
C LEU A 252 -11.59 -11.92 32.77
N ALA A 253 -10.89 -11.58 33.86
CA ALA A 253 -9.45 -11.44 33.91
C ALA A 253 -8.93 -10.61 32.71
N ASP A 254 -8.04 -11.16 31.89
CA ASP A 254 -7.46 -10.50 30.71
C ASP A 254 -8.19 -10.86 29.39
N GLY A 255 -9.31 -11.58 29.48
CA GLY A 255 -10.19 -11.91 28.35
C GLY A 255 -10.64 -13.37 28.33
N ILE A 256 -11.56 -13.70 27.42
CA ILE A 256 -12.06 -15.08 27.24
C ILE A 256 -11.07 -15.88 26.39
N ASP A 257 -10.67 -17.05 26.89
CA ASP A 257 -9.92 -18.03 26.10
C ASP A 257 -10.90 -18.83 25.23
N VAL A 258 -11.18 -18.30 24.05
CA VAL A 258 -12.11 -18.91 23.08
C VAL A 258 -11.66 -20.32 22.69
N ARG A 259 -10.35 -20.55 22.55
CA ARG A 259 -9.82 -21.84 22.10
C ARG A 259 -10.06 -22.91 23.16
N GLU A 260 -9.73 -22.64 24.42
CA GLU A 260 -9.94 -23.60 25.50
C GLU A 260 -11.43 -23.77 25.82
N THR A 261 -12.21 -22.67 25.74
CA THR A 261 -13.68 -22.73 25.89
C THR A 261 -14.33 -23.62 24.84
N ILE A 262 -13.92 -23.53 23.56
CA ILE A 262 -14.43 -24.42 22.50
C ILE A 262 -13.94 -25.86 22.71
N ARG A 263 -12.66 -26.05 23.09
CA ARG A 263 -12.11 -27.40 23.36
C ARG A 263 -12.90 -28.11 24.47
N ARG A 264 -13.33 -27.38 25.49
CA ARG A 264 -14.11 -27.89 26.63
C ARG A 264 -15.58 -27.50 26.58
N TRP A 265 -16.13 -27.32 25.38
CA TRP A 265 -17.51 -26.85 25.20
C TRP A 265 -18.56 -27.73 25.92
N HIS A 266 -18.27 -29.03 26.04
CA HIS A 266 -19.12 -30.00 26.73
C HIS A 266 -19.28 -29.72 28.23
N GLU A 267 -18.32 -29.05 28.87
CA GLU A 267 -18.37 -28.68 30.30
C GLU A 267 -19.27 -27.46 30.56
N ARG A 268 -19.81 -26.83 29.50
CA ARG A 268 -20.64 -25.60 29.55
C ARG A 268 -20.03 -24.50 30.42
N THR A 269 -18.71 -24.46 30.46
CA THR A 269 -17.93 -23.58 31.32
C THR A 269 -17.08 -22.68 30.43
N ILE A 270 -17.15 -21.37 30.67
CA ILE A 270 -16.32 -20.40 29.97
C ILE A 270 -14.93 -20.40 30.64
N TYR A 271 -13.89 -20.38 29.82
CA TYR A 271 -12.52 -20.26 30.29
C TYR A 271 -12.01 -18.85 30.01
N VAL A 272 -11.34 -18.27 30.99
CA VAL A 272 -10.74 -16.93 30.94
C VAL A 272 -9.23 -17.02 31.01
N ARG A 273 -8.59 -16.06 30.36
CA ARG A 273 -7.15 -15.92 30.28
C ARG A 273 -6.66 -15.00 31.42
N LEU A 274 -5.66 -15.45 32.16
CA LEU A 274 -4.93 -14.64 33.11
C LEU A 274 -3.48 -14.53 32.65
N ASP A 275 -3.12 -13.34 32.18
CA ASP A 275 -1.79 -12.98 31.75
C ASP A 275 -0.99 -12.56 32.99
N ARG A 276 -0.02 -13.38 33.39
CA ARG A 276 0.84 -13.03 34.52
C ARG A 276 1.79 -11.92 34.10
N ALA A 277 1.63 -10.74 34.70
CA ALA A 277 2.51 -9.60 34.48
C ALA A 277 3.97 -10.00 34.78
N THR A 278 4.78 -10.14 33.72
CA THR A 278 6.20 -10.42 33.88
C THR A 278 6.95 -9.10 34.04
N ARG A 279 7.74 -8.96 35.11
CA ARG A 279 8.71 -7.85 35.27
C ARG A 279 9.97 -8.02 34.40
N ALA A 280 10.05 -9.08 33.59
CA ALA A 280 11.24 -9.39 32.84
C ALA A 280 11.38 -8.45 31.64
N LYS A 281 12.38 -7.57 31.71
CA LYS A 281 12.78 -6.72 30.60
C LYS A 281 13.78 -7.45 29.72
N ALA A 282 13.74 -7.15 28.43
CA ALA A 282 14.79 -7.55 27.50
C ALA A 282 15.92 -6.51 27.58
N GLY A 283 17.14 -6.97 27.82
CA GLY A 283 18.32 -6.11 27.94
C GLY A 283 19.02 -5.97 26.59
N SER A 284 20.06 -6.79 26.41
CA SER A 284 20.88 -6.77 25.21
C SER A 284 20.20 -7.47 24.03
N VAL A 285 20.43 -6.93 22.83
CA VAL A 285 19.85 -7.39 21.58
C VAL A 285 20.96 -7.73 20.61
N VAL A 286 20.98 -8.96 20.14
CA VAL A 286 21.91 -9.45 19.12
C VAL A 286 21.13 -9.69 17.84
N VAL A 287 21.60 -9.14 16.73
CA VAL A 287 21.01 -9.31 15.40
C VAL A 287 22.07 -9.83 14.45
N ILE A 288 21.82 -11.02 13.89
CA ILE A 288 22.73 -11.72 12.98
C ILE A 288 22.05 -11.85 11.62
N PHE A 289 22.61 -11.16 10.62
CA PHE A 289 22.17 -11.27 9.24
C PHE A 289 22.84 -12.46 8.56
N ASP A 290 24.15 -12.60 8.77
CA ASP A 290 24.99 -13.53 8.03
C ASP A 290 26.10 -14.06 8.95
N ASP A 291 25.93 -15.28 9.43
CA ASP A 291 26.86 -15.93 10.38
C ASP A 291 28.11 -16.43 9.67
N GLU A 292 29.28 -16.00 10.12
CA GLU A 292 30.59 -16.34 9.56
C GLU A 292 31.49 -16.99 10.63
N PRO A 293 32.17 -18.12 10.32
CA PRO A 293 33.10 -18.75 11.24
C PRO A 293 34.29 -17.84 11.59
N LEU A 294 34.85 -18.02 12.78
CA LEU A 294 36.02 -17.27 13.25
C LEU A 294 37.32 -17.78 12.65
N ALA A 295 37.46 -19.11 12.55
CA ALA A 295 38.57 -19.75 11.87
C ALA A 295 38.12 -20.10 10.44
N LEU A 296 38.84 -19.59 9.44
CA LEU A 296 38.68 -19.94 8.03
C LEU A 296 39.19 -21.37 7.72
N ALA A 297 39.43 -22.21 8.74
CA ALA A 297 40.11 -23.51 8.63
C ALA A 297 39.40 -24.54 7.72
N ASP A 298 38.15 -24.29 7.32
CA ASP A 298 37.37 -25.14 6.42
C ASP A 298 37.17 -24.52 5.02
N LEU A 299 37.85 -23.41 4.71
CA LEU A 299 37.90 -22.79 3.38
C LEU A 299 39.35 -22.86 2.87
N ASP A 300 39.53 -22.96 1.55
CA ASP A 300 40.85 -22.95 0.91
C ASP A 300 41.75 -21.87 1.54
N ASP A 301 43.04 -22.16 1.77
CA ASP A 301 44.02 -21.33 2.51
C ASP A 301 44.13 -19.85 2.01
N ASP A 302 43.50 -19.51 0.88
CA ASP A 302 43.46 -18.19 0.25
C ASP A 302 42.12 -17.44 0.38
N ALA A 303 41.12 -17.98 1.09
CA ALA A 303 39.79 -17.35 1.18
C ALA A 303 39.77 -16.16 2.16
N GLU A 304 39.64 -14.93 1.64
CA GLU A 304 39.46 -13.74 2.46
C GLU A 304 38.12 -13.76 3.24
N PRO A 305 38.11 -13.31 4.52
CA PRO A 305 36.88 -13.23 5.29
C PRO A 305 35.92 -12.22 4.66
N ARG A 306 34.63 -12.57 4.57
CA ARG A 306 33.58 -11.72 4.03
C ARG A 306 33.33 -10.49 4.90
N PHE A 307 33.50 -10.61 6.22
CA PHE A 307 33.34 -9.50 7.17
C PHE A 307 34.61 -9.25 7.96
N PRO A 308 35.68 -8.70 7.35
CA PRO A 308 36.97 -8.50 8.00
C PRO A 308 36.89 -7.46 9.12
N TRP A 309 35.97 -6.49 9.03
CA TRP A 309 35.93 -5.35 9.92
C TRP A 309 35.14 -5.66 11.19
N GLN A 310 35.80 -5.52 12.33
CA GLN A 310 35.28 -5.84 13.65
C GLN A 310 35.52 -4.65 14.57
N MET A 311 34.46 -4.19 15.25
CA MET A 311 34.52 -2.97 16.04
C MET A 311 33.62 -3.06 17.27
N THR A 312 33.99 -2.34 18.32
CA THR A 312 33.12 -2.01 19.46
C THR A 312 33.01 -0.49 19.55
N TRP A 313 31.80 0.04 19.42
CA TRP A 313 31.46 1.44 19.58
C TRP A 313 30.83 1.67 20.95
N GLN A 314 31.21 2.78 21.57
CA GLN A 314 30.59 3.26 22.79
C GLN A 314 29.53 4.29 22.43
N GLY A 315 28.41 4.27 23.13
CA GLY A 315 27.39 5.31 22.98
C GLY A 315 27.94 6.67 23.44
N GLU A 316 27.71 7.72 22.66
CA GLU A 316 28.11 9.10 23.00
C GLU A 316 27.03 9.79 23.85
N GLY A 317 25.77 9.39 23.70
CA GLY A 317 24.61 9.98 24.38
C GLY A 317 23.97 9.11 25.47
N ASP A 318 23.15 9.75 26.33
CA ASP A 318 22.43 9.07 27.42
C ASP A 318 21.39 8.04 26.95
N ASP A 319 20.85 8.22 25.73
CA ASP A 319 19.87 7.32 25.10
C ASP A 319 20.52 6.26 24.18
N GLU A 320 21.82 6.34 23.98
CA GLU A 320 22.60 5.42 23.14
C GLU A 320 23.16 4.25 23.96
N GLY A 321 23.20 3.08 23.36
CA GLY A 321 23.88 1.92 23.93
C GLY A 321 25.28 1.74 23.37
N ASP A 322 26.05 0.87 24.00
CA ASP A 322 27.26 0.35 23.36
C ASP A 322 26.87 -0.65 22.27
N MET A 323 27.64 -0.65 21.18
CA MET A 323 27.45 -1.55 20.06
C MET A 323 28.72 -2.35 19.75
N ALA A 324 28.59 -3.65 19.54
CA ALA A 324 29.67 -4.47 18.97
C ALA A 324 29.20 -5.04 17.63
N LEU A 325 30.03 -4.96 16.60
CA LEU A 325 29.63 -5.29 15.24
C LEU A 325 30.75 -5.96 14.45
N TYR A 326 30.35 -6.75 13.46
CA TYR A 326 31.22 -7.18 12.36
C TYR A 326 30.54 -6.87 11.02
N ALA A 327 31.35 -6.41 10.07
CA ALA A 327 30.87 -5.90 8.80
C ALA A 327 31.92 -6.06 7.69
N THR A 328 31.50 -5.77 6.46
CA THR A 328 32.41 -5.62 5.33
C THR A 328 33.32 -4.41 5.57
N ASP A 329 34.48 -4.38 4.92
CA ASP A 329 35.38 -3.24 5.00
C ASP A 329 34.70 -1.94 4.53
N PRO A 330 34.54 -0.91 5.39
CA PRO A 330 33.97 0.38 4.98
C PRO A 330 34.87 1.17 4.04
N PHE A 331 36.18 0.91 4.05
CA PHE A 331 37.17 1.60 3.23
C PHE A 331 37.21 1.06 1.78
N ALA A 332 36.77 -0.19 1.57
CA ALA A 332 36.66 -0.79 0.25
C ALA A 332 35.59 -0.12 -0.63
N ARG A 333 34.60 0.57 -0.04
CA ARG A 333 33.49 1.19 -0.79
C ARG A 333 33.18 2.60 -0.30
N ILE A 334 33.89 3.57 -0.87
CA ILE A 334 33.70 4.99 -0.58
C ILE A 334 32.56 5.55 -1.45
N VAL A 335 31.60 6.22 -0.83
CA VAL A 335 30.38 6.75 -1.47
C VAL A 335 30.30 8.28 -1.47
N GLY A 336 31.22 8.94 -0.78
CA GLY A 336 31.39 10.38 -0.74
C GLY A 336 32.72 10.74 -0.08
N PRO A 337 33.12 12.03 -0.07
CA PRO A 337 34.38 12.45 0.53
C PRO A 337 34.38 12.16 2.03
N GLY A 338 35.27 11.28 2.50
CA GLY A 338 35.30 10.85 3.90
C GLY A 338 34.11 9.98 4.33
N ILE A 339 33.39 9.35 3.40
CA ILE A 339 32.20 8.52 3.67
C ILE A 339 32.40 7.12 3.09
N GLY A 340 32.65 6.16 3.97
CA GLY A 340 32.68 4.74 3.67
C GLY A 340 31.30 4.11 3.80
N ARG A 341 30.97 3.12 2.98
CA ARG A 341 29.74 2.33 3.08
C ARG A 341 30.09 0.89 3.41
N ALA A 342 29.52 0.38 4.50
CA ALA A 342 29.69 -1.00 4.92
C ALA A 342 28.34 -1.72 5.07
N HIS A 343 28.43 -3.04 5.10
CA HIS A 343 27.30 -3.94 5.28
C HIS A 343 27.52 -4.77 6.53
N TYR A 344 26.58 -4.75 7.47
CA TYR A 344 26.62 -5.58 8.66
C TYR A 344 26.53 -7.07 8.29
N GLY A 345 27.37 -7.87 8.92
CA GLY A 345 27.15 -9.30 9.10
C GLY A 345 26.33 -9.57 10.36
N GLY A 346 26.59 -8.81 11.42
CA GLY A 346 25.77 -8.79 12.63
C GLY A 346 26.24 -7.75 13.65
N PHE A 347 25.36 -7.45 14.60
CA PHE A 347 25.65 -6.49 15.66
C PHE A 347 24.96 -6.87 16.99
N LEU A 348 25.52 -6.37 18.08
CA LEU A 348 25.02 -6.42 19.45
C LEU A 348 24.78 -5.00 19.93
N LEU A 349 23.60 -4.72 20.48
CA LEU A 349 23.28 -3.50 21.21
C LEU A 349 23.10 -3.80 22.70
N SER A 350 23.83 -3.09 23.55
CA SER A 350 23.75 -3.22 25.01
C SER A 350 23.58 -1.85 25.67
N ARG A 351 22.77 -1.77 26.73
CA ARG A 351 22.60 -0.55 27.54
C ARG A 351 22.94 -0.83 29.00
N PRO A 352 23.47 0.15 29.76
CA PRO A 352 23.79 1.54 29.38
C PRO A 352 25.10 1.66 28.57
N ALA A 353 25.37 2.84 28.01
CA ALA A 353 26.66 3.15 27.37
C ALA A 353 27.85 3.07 28.35
N GLY A 354 29.04 2.82 27.82
CA GLY A 354 30.31 2.78 28.54
C GLY A 354 30.54 1.52 29.37
N ALA A 355 29.81 0.43 29.11
CA ALA A 355 29.93 -0.85 29.80
C ALA A 355 30.66 -1.93 28.99
N MET A 356 30.72 -1.80 27.66
CA MET A 356 31.24 -2.81 26.74
C MET A 356 32.47 -2.30 25.99
N PHE A 357 33.58 -3.06 26.05
CA PHE A 357 34.86 -2.71 25.44
C PHE A 357 35.55 -3.96 24.89
N GLY A 358 36.22 -3.84 23.75
CA GLY A 358 37.17 -4.86 23.28
C GLY A 358 36.58 -6.26 23.06
N VAL A 359 35.30 -6.36 22.67
CA VAL A 359 34.57 -7.64 22.56
C VAL A 359 35.30 -8.67 21.69
N TRP A 360 35.96 -8.21 20.63
CA TRP A 360 36.62 -9.08 19.65
C TRP A 360 37.98 -9.61 20.10
N GLN A 361 38.59 -8.99 21.12
CA GLN A 361 39.88 -9.38 21.67
C GLN A 361 39.75 -10.02 23.06
N ASP A 362 38.52 -10.19 23.56
CA ASP A 362 38.27 -10.69 24.90
C ASP A 362 38.62 -12.19 25.01
N PRO A 363 39.56 -12.58 25.90
CA PRO A 363 39.93 -13.97 26.13
C PRO A 363 38.78 -14.86 26.62
N TYR A 364 37.73 -14.30 27.22
CA TYR A 364 36.59 -15.09 27.71
C TYR A 364 35.68 -15.62 26.59
N PHE A 365 35.84 -15.13 25.35
CA PHE A 365 35.03 -15.54 24.21
C PHE A 365 35.77 -16.47 23.23
N THR A 366 36.95 -16.99 23.59
CA THR A 366 37.77 -17.87 22.73
C THR A 366 37.09 -19.18 22.34
N ASP A 367 36.14 -19.66 23.14
CA ASP A 367 35.38 -20.88 22.86
C ASP A 367 34.33 -20.70 21.73
N ALA A 368 34.12 -19.46 21.28
CA ALA A 368 33.23 -19.16 20.16
C ALA A 368 33.76 -19.73 18.85
N ARG A 369 32.88 -20.30 18.04
CA ARG A 369 33.21 -20.81 16.70
C ARG A 369 32.92 -19.84 15.57
N THR A 370 31.97 -18.94 15.79
CA THR A 370 31.53 -17.98 14.78
C THR A 370 31.43 -16.58 15.38
N LYS A 371 31.46 -15.56 14.51
CA LYS A 371 31.32 -14.16 14.93
C LYS A 371 29.98 -13.91 15.63
N ALA A 372 28.93 -14.64 15.25
CA ALA A 372 27.64 -14.57 15.94
C ALA A 372 27.71 -15.12 17.38
N GLU A 373 28.52 -16.15 17.62
CA GLU A 373 28.71 -16.70 18.97
C GLU A 373 29.46 -15.72 19.88
N VAL A 374 30.47 -15.01 19.37
CA VAL A 374 31.18 -13.94 20.10
C VAL A 374 30.19 -12.87 20.54
N LEU A 375 29.39 -12.34 19.61
CA LEU A 375 28.39 -11.33 19.94
C LEU A 375 27.35 -11.84 20.95
N LEU A 376 26.96 -13.11 20.87
CA LEU A 376 25.99 -13.67 21.83
C LEU A 376 26.61 -13.87 23.22
N LEU A 377 27.87 -14.29 23.32
CA LEU A 377 28.58 -14.41 24.60
C LEU A 377 28.77 -13.03 25.24
N ALA A 378 29.24 -12.05 24.46
CA ALA A 378 29.34 -10.66 24.91
C ALA A 378 27.98 -10.10 25.37
N ALA A 379 26.90 -10.45 24.66
CA ALA A 379 25.56 -10.06 25.08
C ALA A 379 25.14 -10.68 26.42
N LEU A 380 25.57 -11.91 26.72
CA LEU A 380 25.26 -12.56 27.99
C LEU A 380 26.07 -11.96 29.14
N ASP A 381 27.32 -11.58 28.89
CA ASP A 381 28.23 -11.02 29.88
C ASP A 381 27.85 -9.58 30.24
N HIS A 382 27.63 -8.72 29.23
CA HIS A 382 27.31 -7.30 29.42
C HIS A 382 25.81 -7.03 29.66
N ALA A 383 24.93 -8.04 29.59
CA ALA A 383 23.50 -7.84 29.82
C ALA A 383 23.20 -7.52 31.28
N ARG A 384 22.54 -6.38 31.52
CA ARG A 384 21.94 -6.08 32.83
C ARG A 384 20.71 -6.93 33.12
N GLU A 385 19.84 -7.06 32.13
CA GLU A 385 18.59 -7.81 32.27
C GLU A 385 18.79 -9.30 32.07
N ARG A 386 17.93 -10.13 32.67
CA ARG A 386 18.05 -11.60 32.57
C ARG A 386 17.81 -12.11 31.16
N ILE A 387 17.13 -11.35 30.31
CA ILE A 387 16.74 -11.80 28.97
C ILE A 387 17.58 -11.10 27.91
N VAL A 388 18.24 -11.92 27.10
CA VAL A 388 18.98 -11.50 25.91
C VAL A 388 18.19 -11.91 24.67
N VAL A 389 17.93 -10.95 23.78
CA VAL A 389 17.21 -11.19 22.53
C VAL A 389 18.23 -11.58 21.46
N TYR A 390 18.02 -12.73 20.82
CA TYR A 390 18.90 -13.23 19.77
C TYR A 390 18.09 -13.39 18.48
N VAL A 391 18.30 -12.48 17.53
CA VAL A 391 17.66 -12.48 16.22
C VAL A 391 18.62 -13.08 15.20
N ALA A 392 18.31 -14.26 14.69
CA ALA A 392 19.16 -14.94 13.72
C ALA A 392 18.35 -15.95 12.89
N ALA A 393 18.89 -16.36 11.73
CA ALA A 393 18.28 -17.41 10.91
C ALA A 393 18.22 -18.76 11.65
N ARG A 394 19.29 -19.11 12.39
CA ARG A 394 19.40 -20.36 13.13
C ARG A 394 19.36 -20.09 14.65
N PRO A 395 18.80 -21.02 15.45
CA PRO A 395 18.85 -20.91 16.90
C PRO A 395 20.28 -21.08 17.44
N PRO A 396 20.58 -20.54 18.64
CA PRO A 396 21.90 -20.68 19.25
C PRO A 396 22.15 -22.13 19.67
N ARG A 397 23.41 -22.55 19.62
CA ARG A 397 23.84 -23.90 20.00
C ARG A 397 23.52 -24.22 21.45
N ARG A 398 23.38 -25.52 21.74
CA ARG A 398 23.05 -26.02 23.08
C ARG A 398 24.02 -25.56 24.16
N GLN A 399 25.32 -25.51 23.85
CA GLN A 399 26.36 -25.06 24.79
C GLN A 399 26.14 -23.61 25.24
N LEU A 400 25.81 -22.70 24.32
CA LEU A 400 25.52 -21.29 24.64
C LEU A 400 24.27 -21.14 25.52
N ARG A 401 23.25 -21.99 25.31
CA ARG A 401 22.07 -22.03 26.19
C ARG A 401 22.42 -22.52 27.61
N GLN A 402 23.35 -23.47 27.72
CA GLN A 402 23.83 -23.94 29.02
C GLN A 402 24.69 -22.89 29.73
N ILE A 403 25.53 -22.16 28.99
CA ILE A 403 26.28 -21.01 29.51
C ILE A 403 25.30 -19.95 30.03
N ALA A 404 24.32 -19.55 29.23
CA ALA A 404 23.30 -18.60 29.64
C ALA A 404 22.57 -19.03 30.92
N ALA A 405 22.16 -20.30 31.01
CA ALA A 405 21.49 -20.83 32.19
C ALA A 405 22.39 -20.80 33.45
N ARG A 406 23.70 -21.07 33.31
CA ARG A 406 24.67 -20.96 34.42
C ARG A 406 24.88 -19.51 34.88
N MET A 407 24.73 -18.55 33.97
CA MET A 407 24.78 -17.11 34.25
C MET A 407 23.44 -16.53 34.74
N ASP A 408 22.45 -17.37 35.03
CA ASP A 408 21.07 -16.97 35.34
C ASP A 408 20.39 -16.08 34.27
N ARG A 409 20.83 -16.25 33.01
CA ARG A 409 20.32 -15.57 31.83
C ARG A 409 19.47 -16.51 30.96
N LYS A 410 18.57 -15.92 30.20
CA LYS A 410 17.71 -16.61 29.22
C LYS A 410 17.87 -15.99 27.85
N ILE A 411 18.18 -16.84 26.86
CA ILE A 411 18.22 -16.42 25.46
C ILE A 411 16.83 -16.57 24.84
N LEU A 412 16.27 -15.49 24.33
CA LEU A 412 15.06 -15.49 23.53
C LEU A 412 15.44 -15.45 22.05
N HIS A 413 15.32 -16.59 21.37
CA HIS A 413 15.57 -16.68 19.93
C HIS A 413 14.35 -16.20 19.13
N VAL A 414 14.57 -15.27 18.21
CA VAL A 414 13.58 -14.79 17.24
C VAL A 414 14.12 -15.07 15.83
N PRO A 415 13.46 -15.93 15.04
CA PRO A 415 13.86 -16.16 13.65
C PRO A 415 13.82 -14.88 12.83
N ILE A 416 14.91 -14.55 12.14
CA ILE A 416 15.02 -13.32 11.34
C ILE A 416 13.92 -13.18 10.27
N GLY A 417 13.42 -14.31 9.74
CA GLY A 417 12.32 -14.34 8.77
C GLY A 417 10.96 -13.83 9.30
N GLN A 418 10.83 -13.59 10.61
CA GLN A 418 9.63 -12.94 11.18
C GLN A 418 9.65 -11.40 11.13
N LEU A 419 10.72 -10.83 10.56
CA LEU A 419 10.90 -9.39 10.40
C LEU A 419 10.67 -9.00 8.94
N ALA A 420 10.29 -7.75 8.71
CA ALA A 420 10.03 -7.25 7.37
C ALA A 420 11.34 -7.19 6.56
N PRO A 421 11.42 -7.82 5.36
CA PRO A 421 12.64 -7.83 4.54
C PRO A 421 13.15 -6.43 4.22
N ALA A 422 12.26 -5.49 3.89
CA ALA A 422 12.63 -4.10 3.61
C ALA A 422 13.29 -3.38 4.80
N THR A 423 12.89 -3.71 6.04
CA THR A 423 13.51 -3.16 7.25
C THR A 423 14.90 -3.77 7.46
N ILE A 424 15.04 -5.07 7.24
CA ILE A 424 16.33 -5.78 7.32
C ILE A 424 17.32 -5.20 6.32
N ASP A 425 16.93 -5.07 5.04
CA ASP A 425 17.82 -4.57 3.98
C ASP A 425 18.28 -3.15 4.25
N ARG A 426 17.40 -2.31 4.81
CA ARG A 426 17.74 -0.94 5.19
C ARG A 426 18.70 -0.89 6.37
N LEU A 427 18.49 -1.70 7.41
CA LEU A 427 19.35 -1.73 8.60
C LEU A 427 20.68 -2.42 8.37
N ARG A 428 20.80 -3.24 7.31
CA ARG A 428 22.03 -3.96 6.99
C ARG A 428 23.12 -3.05 6.42
N VAL A 429 22.75 -1.91 5.86
CA VAL A 429 23.69 -0.94 5.29
C VAL A 429 23.90 0.19 6.27
N PHE A 430 25.15 0.56 6.50
CA PHE A 430 25.50 1.72 7.30
C PHE A 430 26.71 2.44 6.70
N HIS A 431 26.92 3.66 7.18
CA HIS A 431 27.99 4.53 6.71
C HIS A 431 28.93 4.90 7.86
N VAL A 432 30.20 4.90 7.49
CA VAL A 432 31.32 5.25 8.38
C VAL A 432 31.89 6.56 7.88
N LEU A 433 31.98 7.53 8.76
CA LEU A 433 32.46 8.87 8.46
C LEU A 433 33.86 9.04 9.01
N SER A 434 34.71 9.82 8.32
CA SER A 434 36.08 10.09 8.77
C SER A 434 36.16 11.02 9.97
N GLY A 435 35.09 11.78 10.26
CA GLY A 435 35.04 12.68 11.40
C GLY A 435 33.70 13.37 11.58
N PRO A 436 33.45 14.00 12.74
CA PRO A 436 32.19 14.69 13.04
C PRO A 436 31.83 15.78 12.02
N GLU A 437 32.82 16.44 11.43
CA GLU A 437 32.66 17.48 10.41
C GLU A 437 31.98 16.97 9.13
N VAL A 438 32.10 15.67 8.82
CA VAL A 438 31.50 15.07 7.63
C VAL A 438 29.99 14.85 7.81
N ARG A 439 29.48 14.86 9.06
CA ARG A 439 28.05 14.64 9.36
C ARG A 439 27.13 15.64 8.65
N ASP A 440 27.58 16.88 8.48
CA ASP A 440 26.80 17.95 7.81
C ASP A 440 26.72 17.77 6.29
N GLU A 441 27.75 17.18 5.68
CA GLU A 441 27.82 16.96 4.23
C GLU A 441 27.24 15.61 3.80
N ALA A 442 27.25 14.61 4.68
CA ALA A 442 26.77 13.25 4.43
C ALA A 442 25.35 13.16 3.82
N PRO A 443 24.34 13.96 4.25
CA PRO A 443 23.00 13.94 3.65
C PRO A 443 22.96 14.24 2.15
N ARG A 444 24.00 14.87 1.58
CA ARG A 444 24.09 15.14 0.13
C ARG A 444 24.43 13.87 -0.67
N TYR A 445 25.12 12.91 -0.05
CA TYR A 445 25.63 11.70 -0.70
C TYR A 445 24.78 10.46 -0.34
N LEU A 446 24.16 10.44 0.84
CA LEU A 446 23.49 9.25 1.42
C LEU A 446 21.98 9.11 1.12
N ARG A 447 21.41 9.95 0.23
CA ARG A 447 19.95 10.01 -0.04
C ARG A 447 19.33 8.72 -0.53
#